data_AF-A0A024U6D7-F1
#
_entry.id   AF-A0A024U6D7-F1
#
_cell.length_a   1.000
_cell.length_b   1.000
_cell.length_c   1.000
_cell.angle_alpha   90.00
_cell.angle_beta   90.00
_cell.angle_gamma   90.00
#
_symmetry.space_group_name_H-M   'P 1'
#
loop_
_entity.id
_entity.type
_entity.pdbx_description
1 polymer ?
#
loop_
_entity_poly.entity_id
_entity_poly.type
_entity_poly.pdbx_seq_one_letter_code
_entity_poly.pdbx_strand_id
1 'polypeptide(L)'
;MDDANTTAVPAIITAPPTTTPPDTPGRWRESSDFVARYKFLYDRLLSQPPALTASVPSDVLSRLQGTNLTWTTLNTFAQRALLWDAGYVRVTATQFAKVLTPCGWGGEVDVGAPMSSIAFRSSDLGVTLNTCVNAVGEYYLRLNTSLPTQLRTPLKCAIEVFAPPAVSNSSLWSQDTLPSTTIPELSAQLHRSANSTHAAIHASPIQEPVAGTCPASDGSFVVPCQLVVLGTGWCRPEGSKLMASWLRDLQVLASRTKAPTAQPIVTSSPTKVAPLTPLPTNNKPVVPSPTLNPSRDVVVIVVGGAFGLFALFVGVCFMRWFHGKLKSMMEGSYVPVSTPHTYHPSHVDPPRQV
;
A
#
# COMPACT_ATOMS: atom_id res chain seq x y z
N MET A 1 -42.42 -24.22 -10.65
CA MET A 1 -41.60 -23.14 -11.24
C MET A 1 -41.15 -22.32 -10.06
N ASP A 2 -40.03 -22.73 -9.45
CA ASP A 2 -39.43 -22.06 -8.31
C ASP A 2 -38.05 -21.60 -8.76
N ASP A 3 -37.91 -20.29 -9.02
CA ASP A 3 -36.66 -19.67 -9.43
C ASP A 3 -35.76 -19.47 -8.21
N ALA A 4 -34.73 -20.31 -8.10
CA ALA A 4 -33.67 -20.16 -7.12
C ALA A 4 -32.67 -19.08 -7.58
N ASN A 5 -32.89 -17.85 -7.14
CA ASN A 5 -31.93 -16.75 -7.27
C ASN A 5 -30.72 -16.99 -6.35
N THR A 6 -29.65 -17.57 -6.91
CA THR A 6 -28.40 -17.82 -6.18
C THR A 6 -27.46 -16.63 -6.36
N THR A 7 -27.52 -15.69 -5.42
CA THR A 7 -26.58 -14.56 -5.35
C THR A 7 -25.22 -15.08 -4.92
N ALA A 8 -24.33 -15.35 -5.88
CA ALA A 8 -22.95 -15.75 -5.59
C ALA A 8 -22.19 -14.56 -4.99
N VAL A 9 -21.88 -14.63 -3.69
CA VAL A 9 -20.99 -13.68 -3.02
C VAL A 9 -19.58 -13.89 -3.59
N PRO A 10 -18.92 -12.88 -4.20
CA PRO A 10 -17.57 -13.05 -4.71
C PRO A 10 -16.60 -13.33 -3.56
N ALA A 11 -15.78 -14.37 -3.72
CA ALA A 11 -14.76 -14.74 -2.73
C ALA A 11 -13.74 -13.60 -2.58
N ILE A 12 -13.62 -13.07 -1.35
CA ILE A 12 -12.62 -12.06 -0.98
C ILE A 12 -11.29 -12.77 -0.72
N ILE A 13 -10.20 -12.28 -1.33
CA ILE A 13 -8.85 -12.83 -1.17
C ILE A 13 -8.29 -12.44 0.21
N THR A 14 -8.17 -13.40 1.13
CA THR A 14 -7.88 -13.13 2.55
C THR A 14 -6.50 -13.57 3.07
N ALA A 15 -5.64 -14.25 2.31
CA ALA A 15 -4.38 -14.79 2.86
C ALA A 15 -3.10 -14.32 2.12
N PRO A 16 -2.20 -13.55 2.77
CA PRO A 16 -0.85 -13.22 2.33
C PRO A 16 0.17 -14.36 2.59
N PRO A 17 1.39 -14.28 2.01
CA PRO A 17 2.50 -15.20 2.32
C PRO A 17 3.09 -14.99 3.74
N THR A 18 3.60 -16.07 4.33
CA THR A 18 3.91 -16.27 5.77
C THR A 18 5.12 -15.50 6.34
N THR A 19 5.73 -14.57 5.60
CA THR A 19 6.88 -13.81 6.08
C THR A 19 6.52 -12.34 6.29
N THR A 20 6.06 -12.02 7.50
CA THR A 20 5.73 -10.66 7.90
C THR A 20 6.99 -9.78 7.88
N PRO A 21 7.01 -8.66 7.14
CA PRO A 21 8.12 -7.72 7.19
C PRO A 21 8.33 -7.20 8.62
N PRO A 22 9.58 -7.09 9.10
CA PRO A 22 9.87 -6.48 10.40
C PRO A 22 9.33 -5.05 10.42
N ASP A 23 8.72 -4.68 11.55
CA ASP A 23 8.31 -3.30 11.80
C ASP A 23 9.55 -2.49 12.16
N THR A 24 9.80 -1.41 11.43
CA THR A 24 10.94 -0.53 11.69
C THR A 24 10.38 0.79 12.22
N PRO A 25 10.74 1.20 13.44
CA PRO A 25 10.31 2.49 13.99
C PRO A 25 10.57 3.63 13.00
N GLY A 26 9.59 4.51 12.82
CA GLY A 26 9.70 5.66 11.93
C GLY A 26 9.68 5.37 10.43
N ARG A 27 9.44 4.12 9.98
CA ARG A 27 9.36 3.76 8.54
C ARG A 27 8.46 4.70 7.73
N TRP A 28 7.36 5.16 8.33
CA TRP A 28 6.34 5.99 7.66
C TRP A 28 6.50 7.49 7.88
N ARG A 29 7.47 7.91 8.71
CA ARG A 29 7.55 9.26 9.30
C ARG A 29 7.53 10.40 8.29
N GLU A 30 8.24 10.24 7.18
CA GLU A 30 8.30 11.21 6.08
C GLU A 30 8.06 10.50 4.73
N SER A 31 7.12 9.54 4.72
CA SER A 31 6.80 8.74 3.54
C SER A 31 5.35 8.94 3.12
N SER A 32 5.14 9.16 1.82
CA SER A 32 3.82 9.16 1.20
C SER A 32 3.54 7.85 0.44
N ASP A 33 4.35 6.81 0.64
CA ASP A 33 4.13 5.48 0.04
C ASP A 33 3.03 4.70 0.81
N PHE A 34 1.79 5.18 0.68
CA PHE A 34 0.64 4.50 1.27
C PHE A 34 0.32 3.17 0.58
N VAL A 35 0.82 2.91 -0.64
CA VAL A 35 0.74 1.57 -1.24
C VAL A 35 1.51 0.58 -0.38
N ALA A 36 2.77 0.90 -0.05
CA ALA A 36 3.58 0.07 0.83
C ALA A 36 2.97 -0.06 2.22
N ARG A 37 2.40 1.02 2.76
CA ARG A 37 1.74 0.98 4.07
C ARG A 37 0.51 0.09 4.10
N TYR A 38 -0.40 0.22 3.12
CA TYR A 38 -1.58 -0.64 3.06
C TYR A 38 -1.21 -2.10 2.77
N LYS A 39 -0.19 -2.35 1.93
CA LYS A 39 0.33 -3.71 1.74
C LYS A 39 0.90 -4.28 3.04
N PHE A 40 1.65 -3.49 3.80
CA PHE A 40 2.18 -3.91 5.10
C PHE A 40 1.06 -4.29 6.09
N LEU A 41 -0.01 -3.50 6.15
CA LEU A 41 -1.19 -3.80 6.98
C LEU A 41 -1.89 -5.09 6.52
N TYR A 42 -2.00 -5.30 5.21
CA TYR A 42 -2.55 -6.52 4.60
C TYR A 42 -1.69 -7.76 4.92
N ASP A 43 -0.37 -7.69 4.72
CA ASP A 43 0.55 -8.79 4.99
C ASP A 43 0.56 -9.19 6.48
N ARG A 44 0.19 -8.27 7.38
CA ARG A 44 0.03 -8.51 8.82
C ARG A 44 -1.33 -9.07 9.23
N LEU A 45 -2.22 -9.36 8.28
CA LEU A 45 -3.55 -9.91 8.54
C LEU A 45 -4.38 -9.03 9.49
N LEU A 46 -4.19 -7.71 9.44
CA LEU A 46 -5.01 -6.81 10.22
C LEU A 46 -6.45 -6.80 9.71
N SER A 47 -7.38 -6.45 10.61
CA SER A 47 -8.79 -6.32 10.27
C SER A 47 -8.96 -5.27 9.17
N GLN A 48 -9.71 -5.66 8.14
CA GLN A 48 -9.96 -4.78 7.00
C GLN A 48 -10.73 -3.53 7.43
N PRO A 49 -10.37 -2.34 6.92
CA PRO A 49 -11.16 -1.14 7.16
C PRO A 49 -12.53 -1.26 6.48
N PRO A 50 -13.50 -0.41 6.89
CA PRO A 50 -14.81 -0.35 6.24
C PRO A 50 -14.68 -0.18 4.71
N ALA A 51 -15.62 -0.80 4.01
CA ALA A 51 -15.76 -0.69 2.57
C ALA A 51 -15.93 0.77 2.15
N LEU A 52 -15.37 1.12 1.00
CA LEU A 52 -15.52 2.45 0.43
C LEU A 52 -16.91 2.56 -0.23
N THR A 53 -17.64 3.62 0.09
CA THR A 53 -19.01 3.85 -0.42
C THR A 53 -19.05 4.76 -1.63
N ALA A 54 -17.99 5.51 -1.90
CA ALA A 54 -17.85 6.35 -3.08
C ALA A 54 -17.74 5.53 -4.37
N SER A 55 -18.29 6.08 -5.46
CA SER A 55 -18.12 5.49 -6.80
C SER A 55 -16.65 5.49 -7.20
N VAL A 56 -16.19 4.36 -7.74
CA VAL A 56 -14.79 4.19 -8.15
C VAL A 56 -14.52 4.98 -9.44
N PRO A 57 -13.48 5.83 -9.49
CA PRO A 57 -13.07 6.49 -10.72
C PRO A 57 -12.74 5.50 -11.86
N SER A 58 -13.06 5.86 -13.10
CA SER A 58 -12.91 4.97 -14.25
C SER A 58 -11.44 4.64 -14.59
N ASP A 59 -10.50 5.54 -14.32
CA ASP A 59 -9.08 5.33 -14.51
C ASP A 59 -8.47 4.38 -13.46
N VAL A 60 -9.03 4.37 -12.24
CA VAL A 60 -8.75 3.35 -11.21
C VAL A 60 -9.21 1.96 -11.70
N LEU A 61 -10.41 1.86 -12.26
CA LEU A 61 -10.91 0.61 -12.84
C LEU A 61 -10.07 0.17 -14.05
N SER A 62 -9.55 1.13 -14.82
CA SER A 62 -8.68 0.85 -15.97
C SER A 62 -7.37 0.18 -15.55
N ARG A 63 -6.87 0.43 -14.33
CA ARG A 63 -5.69 -0.27 -13.78
C ARG A 63 -5.93 -1.75 -13.49
N LEU A 64 -7.19 -2.19 -13.44
CA LEU A 64 -7.55 -3.60 -13.28
C LEU A 64 -7.80 -4.30 -14.62
N GLN A 65 -7.84 -3.56 -15.73
CA GLN A 65 -7.96 -4.15 -17.06
C GLN A 65 -6.76 -5.06 -17.36
N GLY A 66 -7.02 -6.18 -18.03
CA GLY A 66 -5.99 -7.21 -18.30
C GLY A 66 -5.69 -8.11 -17.10
N THR A 67 -6.27 -7.84 -15.92
CA THR A 67 -6.29 -8.78 -14.80
C THR A 67 -7.62 -9.52 -14.75
N ASN A 68 -7.70 -10.64 -14.03
CA ASN A 68 -8.97 -11.30 -13.69
C ASN A 68 -9.59 -10.73 -12.39
N LEU A 69 -9.10 -9.59 -11.92
CA LEU A 69 -9.57 -8.91 -10.72
C LEU A 69 -10.64 -7.89 -11.09
N THR A 70 -11.60 -7.74 -10.18
CA THR A 70 -12.59 -6.66 -10.17
C THR A 70 -12.44 -5.86 -8.89
N TRP A 71 -12.95 -4.63 -8.86
CA TRP A 71 -12.92 -3.78 -7.67
C TRP A 71 -13.46 -4.51 -6.42
N THR A 72 -14.57 -5.23 -6.57
CA THR A 72 -15.24 -5.97 -5.49
C THR A 72 -14.48 -7.23 -5.04
N THR A 73 -13.57 -7.75 -5.85
CA THR A 73 -12.71 -8.89 -5.45
C THR A 73 -11.45 -8.45 -4.70
N LEU A 74 -11.10 -7.17 -4.76
CA LEU A 74 -10.00 -6.62 -3.96
C LEU A 74 -10.43 -6.47 -2.51
N ASN A 75 -9.55 -6.82 -1.57
CA ASN A 75 -9.72 -6.45 -0.17
C ASN A 75 -9.62 -4.92 0.00
N THR A 76 -10.15 -4.39 1.10
CA THR A 76 -10.26 -2.92 1.27
C THR A 76 -8.91 -2.21 1.46
N PHE A 77 -7.83 -2.92 1.83
CA PHE A 77 -6.48 -2.35 1.80
C PHE A 77 -5.99 -2.16 0.36
N ALA A 78 -6.15 -3.17 -0.50
CA ALA A 78 -5.78 -3.08 -1.91
C ALA A 78 -6.63 -2.03 -2.66
N GLN A 79 -7.92 -1.88 -2.32
CA GLN A 79 -8.78 -0.82 -2.84
C GLN A 79 -8.24 0.58 -2.49
N ARG A 80 -7.90 0.83 -1.23
CA ARG A 80 -7.35 2.12 -0.77
C ARG A 80 -5.97 2.39 -1.36
N ALA A 81 -5.13 1.36 -1.47
CA ALA A 81 -3.82 1.45 -2.11
C ALA A 81 -3.93 1.81 -3.59
N LEU A 82 -4.86 1.19 -4.32
CA LEU A 82 -5.05 1.46 -5.74
C LEU A 82 -5.61 2.86 -6.00
N LEU A 83 -6.53 3.35 -5.17
CA LEU A 83 -6.99 4.73 -5.20
C LEU A 83 -5.85 5.71 -4.97
N TRP A 84 -5.06 5.48 -3.92
CA TRP A 84 -3.89 6.30 -3.64
C TRP A 84 -2.90 6.28 -4.80
N ASP A 85 -2.53 5.11 -5.31
CA ASP A 85 -1.60 4.93 -6.44
C ASP A 85 -2.06 5.64 -7.72
N ALA A 86 -3.38 5.73 -7.93
CA ALA A 86 -3.99 6.44 -9.05
C ALA A 86 -4.16 7.95 -8.82
N GLY A 87 -3.83 8.46 -7.64
CA GLY A 87 -3.98 9.88 -7.30
C GLY A 87 -5.38 10.25 -6.84
N TYR A 88 -6.02 9.47 -5.98
CA TYR A 88 -7.32 9.80 -5.41
C TYR A 88 -7.29 9.80 -3.89
N VAL A 89 -7.88 10.85 -3.30
CA VAL A 89 -8.06 11.01 -1.86
C VAL A 89 -9.50 11.39 -1.53
N ARG A 90 -9.96 11.05 -0.32
CA ARG A 90 -11.34 11.26 0.10
C ARG A 90 -11.64 12.73 0.34
N VAL A 91 -12.80 13.22 -0.10
CA VAL A 91 -13.33 14.55 0.30
C VAL A 91 -14.46 14.37 1.30
N THR A 92 -15.40 13.48 0.97
CA THR A 92 -16.51 13.04 1.82
C THR A 92 -16.62 11.52 1.75
N ALA A 93 -17.56 10.90 2.46
CA ALA A 93 -17.76 9.46 2.38
C ALA A 93 -18.02 8.96 0.95
N THR A 94 -18.64 9.80 0.10
CA THR A 94 -19.11 9.42 -1.23
C THR A 94 -18.34 10.10 -2.37
N GLN A 95 -17.32 10.92 -2.07
CA GLN A 95 -16.61 11.70 -3.07
C GLN A 95 -15.09 11.63 -2.89
N PHE A 96 -14.39 11.59 -4.02
CA PHE A 96 -12.94 11.69 -4.12
C PHE A 96 -12.53 12.98 -4.83
N ALA A 97 -11.35 13.50 -4.49
CA ALA A 97 -10.65 14.52 -5.26
C ALA A 97 -9.46 13.87 -5.97
N LYS A 98 -9.16 14.36 -7.17
CA LYS A 98 -7.99 13.93 -7.94
C LYS A 98 -6.75 14.71 -7.49
N VAL A 99 -5.70 13.98 -7.21
CA VAL A 99 -4.36 14.46 -6.91
C VAL A 99 -3.52 14.31 -8.16
N LEU A 100 -2.79 15.38 -8.48
CA LEU A 100 -1.86 15.46 -9.58
C LEU A 100 -0.45 15.67 -9.03
N THR A 101 0.54 15.21 -9.77
CA THR A 101 1.97 15.38 -9.46
C THR A 101 2.69 16.11 -10.58
N PRO A 102 3.91 16.63 -10.36
CA PRO A 102 4.64 17.31 -11.40
C PRO A 102 4.83 16.39 -12.61
N CYS A 103 4.53 16.91 -13.80
CA CYS A 103 4.73 16.17 -15.04
C CYS A 103 6.20 15.77 -15.22
N GLY A 104 6.44 14.59 -15.81
CA GLY A 104 7.79 14.12 -16.11
C GLY A 104 8.53 15.03 -17.11
N TRP A 105 9.85 15.11 -16.97
CA TRP A 105 10.71 15.76 -17.96
C TRP A 105 10.98 14.75 -19.08
N GLY A 106 10.43 14.95 -20.28
CA GLY A 106 10.74 14.06 -21.42
C GLY A 106 9.66 13.79 -22.47
N GLY A 107 8.49 14.44 -22.40
CA GLY A 107 7.50 14.37 -23.48
C GLY A 107 6.33 13.41 -23.29
N GLU A 108 6.27 12.64 -22.20
CA GLU A 108 5.01 12.05 -21.73
C GLU A 108 4.19 13.14 -21.04
N VAL A 109 3.43 13.88 -21.83
CA VAL A 109 2.69 15.08 -21.40
C VAL A 109 1.59 14.81 -20.38
N ASP A 110 1.27 13.55 -20.07
CA ASP A 110 0.15 13.17 -19.21
C ASP A 110 0.53 12.35 -17.96
N VAL A 111 1.82 12.01 -17.79
CA VAL A 111 2.30 11.19 -16.66
C VAL A 111 3.22 12.00 -15.76
N GLY A 112 2.85 12.09 -14.49
CA GLY A 112 3.59 12.78 -13.45
C GLY A 112 4.37 11.83 -12.54
N ALA A 113 5.11 12.39 -11.59
CA ALA A 113 5.81 11.60 -10.58
C ALA A 113 4.87 10.69 -9.76
N PRO A 114 5.34 9.56 -9.21
CA PRO A 114 4.49 8.68 -8.40
C PRO A 114 4.05 9.36 -7.10
N MET A 115 2.91 8.95 -6.55
CA MET A 115 2.37 9.51 -5.29
C MET A 115 3.30 9.32 -4.07
N SER A 116 4.22 8.36 -4.12
CA SER A 116 5.26 8.17 -3.10
C SER A 116 6.33 9.28 -3.09
N SER A 117 6.35 10.17 -4.09
CA SER A 117 7.32 11.27 -4.21
C SER A 117 6.86 12.60 -3.60
N ILE A 118 5.59 12.72 -3.20
CA ILE A 118 5.02 14.01 -2.79
C ILE A 118 5.41 14.42 -1.37
N ALA A 119 5.97 13.49 -0.57
CA ALA A 119 6.41 13.79 0.78
C ALA A 119 7.53 14.83 0.82
N PHE A 120 7.50 15.68 1.85
CA PHE A 120 8.59 16.58 2.20
C PHE A 120 9.35 16.00 3.38
N ARG A 121 10.68 16.09 3.31
CA ARG A 121 11.49 15.99 4.52
C ARG A 121 11.33 17.28 5.33
N SER A 122 11.43 17.18 6.65
CA SER A 122 11.48 18.36 7.53
C SER A 122 12.54 19.39 7.08
N SER A 123 13.70 18.92 6.60
CA SER A 123 14.76 19.76 6.04
C SER A 123 14.34 20.53 4.78
N ASP A 124 13.38 20.00 4.01
CA ASP A 124 12.94 20.60 2.75
C ASP A 124 12.10 21.86 3.01
N LEU A 125 11.53 22.06 4.20
CA LEU A 125 10.52 23.10 4.41
C LEU A 125 11.14 24.49 4.63
N GLY A 126 12.38 24.56 5.14
CA GLY A 126 13.10 25.82 5.38
C GLY A 126 12.43 26.76 6.38
N VAL A 127 11.65 26.21 7.32
CA VAL A 127 10.85 26.94 8.33
C VAL A 127 11.03 26.36 9.72
N THR A 128 10.67 27.14 10.73
CA THR A 128 10.56 26.64 12.11
C THR A 128 9.38 25.68 12.21
N LEU A 129 9.67 24.48 12.72
CA LEU A 129 8.67 23.44 12.99
C LEU A 129 8.43 23.35 14.50
N ASN A 130 7.19 23.04 14.87
CA ASN A 130 6.86 22.72 16.25
C ASN A 130 7.23 21.27 16.54
N THR A 131 7.86 21.04 17.68
CA THR A 131 8.21 19.70 18.15
C THR A 131 7.10 19.19 19.06
N CYS A 132 6.53 18.06 18.69
CA CYS A 132 5.49 17.36 19.44
C CYS A 132 6.02 16.03 19.98
N VAL A 133 5.31 15.46 20.95
CA VAL A 133 5.60 14.15 21.55
C VAL A 133 4.35 13.29 21.38
N ASN A 134 4.50 12.07 20.86
CA ASN A 134 3.37 11.14 20.70
C ASN A 134 3.07 10.39 22.01
N ALA A 135 2.08 9.50 21.98
CA ALA A 135 1.64 8.76 23.17
C ALA A 135 2.72 7.84 23.77
N VAL A 136 3.73 7.44 22.98
CA VAL A 136 4.84 6.58 23.41
C VAL A 136 6.13 7.36 23.73
N GLY A 137 6.08 8.69 23.74
CA GLY A 137 7.22 9.54 24.09
C GLY A 137 8.18 9.85 22.93
N GLU A 138 7.85 9.49 21.69
CA GLU A 138 8.65 9.82 20.52
C GLU A 138 8.38 11.24 20.03
N TYR A 139 9.45 11.98 19.76
CA TYR A 139 9.37 13.31 19.19
C TYR A 139 9.00 13.26 17.71
N TYR A 140 8.25 14.25 17.23
CA TYR A 140 7.96 14.46 15.81
C TYR A 140 7.67 15.92 15.49
N LEU A 141 7.72 16.24 14.20
CA LEU A 141 7.65 17.62 13.74
C LEU A 141 6.31 17.90 13.05
N ARG A 142 5.78 19.09 13.32
CA ARG A 142 4.57 19.62 12.69
C ARG A 142 4.77 21.09 12.34
N LEU A 143 4.10 21.55 11.29
CA LEU A 143 4.09 22.97 10.95
C LEU A 143 3.13 23.73 11.90
N ASN A 144 3.57 24.88 12.39
CA ASN A 144 2.81 25.73 13.32
C ASN A 144 1.75 26.60 12.61
N THR A 145 1.51 26.39 11.32
CA THR A 145 0.57 27.18 10.52
C THR A 145 -0.30 26.30 9.64
N SER A 146 -1.52 26.78 9.37
CA SER A 146 -2.46 26.24 8.40
C SER A 146 -2.32 26.89 7.02
N LEU A 147 -1.30 27.73 6.81
CA LEU A 147 -1.10 28.48 5.56
C LEU A 147 0.32 28.29 5.01
N PRO A 148 0.50 28.18 3.68
CA PRO A 148 1.79 27.86 3.09
C PRO A 148 2.68 29.09 2.92
N THR A 149 2.27 30.26 3.44
CA THR A 149 3.05 31.52 3.37
C THR A 149 4.45 31.39 3.95
N GLN A 150 4.68 30.36 4.78
CA GLN A 150 5.98 30.07 5.35
C GLN A 150 6.80 29.09 4.50
N LEU A 151 6.18 28.25 3.66
CA LEU A 151 6.87 27.23 2.89
C LEU A 151 7.78 27.85 1.84
N ARG A 152 9.08 27.55 1.91
CA ARG A 152 10.10 28.05 0.97
C ARG A 152 10.33 27.14 -0.24
N THR A 153 9.62 26.03 -0.30
CA THR A 153 9.84 24.97 -1.28
C THR A 153 8.61 24.79 -2.15
N PRO A 154 8.79 24.59 -3.48
CA PRO A 154 7.69 24.29 -4.38
C PRO A 154 6.87 23.09 -3.89
N LEU A 155 5.55 23.19 -4.06
CA LEU A 155 4.64 22.09 -3.73
C LEU A 155 4.91 20.89 -4.65
N LYS A 156 4.82 19.67 -4.11
CA LYS A 156 5.09 18.42 -4.84
C LYS A 156 3.81 17.73 -5.32
N CYS A 157 2.65 18.32 -5.07
CA CYS A 157 1.35 17.83 -5.50
C CYS A 157 0.37 18.99 -5.75
N ALA A 158 -0.62 18.72 -6.57
CA ALA A 158 -1.81 19.54 -6.73
C ALA A 158 -3.07 18.69 -6.53
N ILE A 159 -4.17 19.32 -6.14
CA ILE A 159 -5.49 18.70 -6.04
C ILE A 159 -6.43 19.52 -6.92
N GLU A 160 -7.17 18.83 -7.78
CA GLU A 160 -8.23 19.47 -8.57
C GLU A 160 -9.26 20.12 -7.64
N VAL A 161 -9.81 21.28 -8.03
CA VAL A 161 -10.81 21.98 -7.22
C VAL A 161 -11.93 21.02 -6.84
N PHE A 162 -12.21 20.98 -5.54
CA PHE A 162 -13.25 20.16 -4.94
C PHE A 162 -14.13 21.01 -4.02
N ALA A 163 -15.34 20.55 -3.75
CA ALA A 163 -16.23 21.16 -2.78
C ALA A 163 -15.98 20.53 -1.39
N PRO A 164 -15.22 21.19 -0.49
CA PRO A 164 -14.97 20.62 0.83
C PRO A 164 -16.24 20.71 1.71
N PRO A 165 -16.41 19.79 2.67
CA PRO A 165 -17.45 19.92 3.67
C PRO A 165 -17.19 21.08 4.65
N ALA A 166 -15.92 21.45 4.86
CA ALA A 166 -15.50 22.55 5.72
C ALA A 166 -14.10 23.06 5.34
N VAL A 167 -13.76 24.28 5.76
CA VAL A 167 -12.39 24.79 5.75
C VAL A 167 -11.65 24.25 6.97
N SER A 168 -10.43 23.78 6.77
CA SER A 168 -9.55 23.28 7.82
C SER A 168 -8.63 24.38 8.35
N ASN A 169 -8.43 24.34 9.66
CA ASN A 169 -7.45 25.16 10.39
C ASN A 169 -6.32 24.30 10.97
N SER A 170 -6.20 23.05 10.55
CA SER A 170 -5.14 22.14 11.02
C SER A 170 -3.79 22.50 10.39
N SER A 171 -2.74 21.81 10.83
CA SER A 171 -1.41 22.01 10.24
C SER A 171 -1.41 21.66 8.75
N LEU A 172 -0.65 22.41 7.93
CA LEU A 172 -0.44 22.09 6.51
C LEU A 172 0.64 21.04 6.26
N TRP A 173 1.44 20.69 7.27
CA TRP A 173 2.45 19.65 7.16
C TRP A 173 2.74 19.01 8.52
N SER A 174 2.90 17.70 8.53
CA SER A 174 3.35 16.98 9.72
C SER A 174 3.97 15.63 9.38
N GLN A 175 4.91 15.21 10.23
CA GLN A 175 5.43 13.86 10.23
C GLN A 175 4.38 12.86 10.72
N ASP A 176 4.47 11.64 10.18
CA ASP A 176 3.68 10.51 10.64
C ASP A 176 4.30 9.88 11.89
N THR A 177 3.50 9.72 12.95
CA THR A 177 3.83 8.87 14.10
C THR A 177 2.69 7.95 14.47
N LEU A 178 1.75 7.72 13.55
CA LEU A 178 0.70 6.74 13.78
C LEU A 178 1.34 5.37 13.98
N PRO A 179 0.83 4.54 14.91
CA PRO A 179 1.26 3.17 15.07
C PRO A 179 1.23 2.43 13.74
N SER A 180 2.18 1.51 13.55
CA SER A 180 2.29 0.72 12.33
C SER A 180 1.07 -0.16 12.05
N THR A 181 0.22 -0.37 13.07
CA THR A 181 -1.07 -1.08 13.00
C THR A 181 -2.25 -0.17 12.67
N THR A 182 -2.09 1.15 12.77
CA THR A 182 -3.15 2.13 12.48
C THR A 182 -3.35 2.26 10.98
N ILE A 183 -4.61 2.16 10.55
CA ILE A 183 -5.01 2.32 9.16
C ILE A 183 -5.14 3.82 8.86
N PRO A 184 -4.28 4.40 8.01
CA PRO A 184 -4.37 5.81 7.67
C PRO A 184 -5.62 6.06 6.81
N GLU A 185 -6.29 7.19 7.07
CA GLU A 185 -7.39 7.66 6.24
C GLU A 185 -6.99 8.92 5.47
N LEU A 186 -6.85 8.78 4.16
CA LEU A 186 -6.35 9.86 3.30
C LEU A 186 -7.49 10.76 2.86
N SER A 187 -7.44 12.03 3.24
CA SER A 187 -8.46 13.03 2.92
C SER A 187 -7.88 14.34 2.39
N ALA A 188 -8.53 14.94 1.40
CA ALA A 188 -8.25 16.30 0.96
C ALA A 188 -8.96 17.29 1.89
N GLN A 189 -8.21 18.25 2.41
CA GLN A 189 -8.75 19.34 3.23
C GLN A 189 -8.42 20.69 2.59
N LEU A 190 -9.41 21.58 2.55
CA LEU A 190 -9.23 22.94 2.04
C LEU A 190 -8.76 23.84 3.19
N HIS A 191 -7.66 24.57 2.97
CA HIS A 191 -7.12 25.58 3.89
C HIS A 191 -7.31 26.95 3.25
N ARG A 192 -7.84 27.92 4.00
CA ARG A 192 -8.17 29.24 3.46
C ARG A 192 -7.72 30.36 4.39
N SER A 193 -7.18 31.42 3.79
CA SER A 193 -6.94 32.72 4.42
C SER A 193 -7.78 33.80 3.74
N ALA A 194 -7.68 35.05 4.22
CA ALA A 194 -8.30 36.19 3.55
C ALA A 194 -7.86 36.34 2.08
N ASN A 195 -6.61 35.94 1.76
CA ASN A 195 -5.98 36.24 0.47
C ASN A 195 -5.60 35.00 -0.34
N SER A 196 -5.76 33.79 0.21
CA SER A 196 -5.29 32.57 -0.44
C SER A 196 -6.11 31.34 -0.08
N THR A 197 -6.13 30.36 -0.97
CA THR A 197 -6.78 29.07 -0.76
C THR A 197 -5.84 27.97 -1.24
N HIS A 198 -5.66 26.96 -0.40
CA HIS A 198 -4.75 25.85 -0.62
C HIS A 198 -5.42 24.54 -0.21
N ALA A 199 -4.80 23.43 -0.58
CA ALA A 199 -5.25 22.12 -0.12
C ALA A 199 -4.12 21.40 0.62
N ALA A 200 -4.48 20.41 1.42
CA ALA A 200 -3.54 19.45 1.96
C ALA A 200 -4.17 18.07 1.98
N ILE A 201 -3.33 17.04 1.90
CA ILE A 201 -3.72 15.65 2.12
C ILE A 201 -3.39 15.32 3.56
N HIS A 202 -4.41 14.90 4.31
CA HIS A 202 -4.33 14.49 5.70
C HIS A 202 -4.49 12.98 5.76
N ALA A 203 -3.57 12.29 6.44
CA ALA A 203 -3.61 10.83 6.61
C ALA A 203 -4.17 10.41 7.98
N SER A 204 -5.01 11.25 8.57
CA SER A 204 -5.51 11.07 9.93
C SER A 204 -6.79 10.23 9.98
N PRO A 205 -6.86 9.20 10.82
CA PRO A 205 -8.11 8.48 11.09
C PRO A 205 -9.06 9.27 12.00
N ILE A 206 -8.59 10.37 12.59
CA ILE A 206 -9.36 11.22 13.50
C ILE A 206 -9.30 12.68 13.03
N GLN A 207 -10.06 13.55 13.69
CA GLN A 207 -9.99 14.98 13.41
C GLN A 207 -8.63 15.54 13.83
N GLU A 208 -7.91 16.14 12.89
CA GLU A 208 -6.63 16.81 13.16
C GLU A 208 -6.85 18.08 14.01
N PRO A 209 -5.99 18.33 15.01
CA PRO A 209 -6.06 19.55 15.81
C PRO A 209 -5.69 20.77 14.97
N VAL A 210 -6.04 21.96 15.50
CA VAL A 210 -5.64 23.24 14.91
C VAL A 210 -4.12 23.35 14.81
N ALA A 211 -3.65 24.08 13.80
CA ALA A 211 -2.23 24.35 13.62
C ALA A 211 -1.60 24.93 14.90
N GLY A 212 -0.36 24.52 15.17
CA GLY A 212 0.36 24.91 16.39
C GLY A 212 0.02 24.12 17.65
N THR A 213 -1.05 23.33 17.63
CA THR A 213 -1.35 22.40 18.71
C THR A 213 -0.81 21.01 18.39
N CYS A 214 -0.17 20.37 19.38
CA CYS A 214 0.21 18.96 19.26
C CYS A 214 -1.01 18.07 19.53
N PRO A 215 -1.30 17.09 18.65
CA PRO A 215 -2.25 16.01 18.96
C PRO A 215 -1.96 15.38 20.33
N ALA A 216 -3.01 15.10 21.11
CA ALA A 216 -2.88 14.44 22.41
C ALA A 216 -2.43 12.97 22.29
N SER A 217 -2.63 12.37 21.12
CA SER A 217 -2.24 11.01 20.75
C SER A 217 -1.06 11.06 19.77
N ASP A 218 -1.18 10.34 18.66
CA ASP A 218 -0.20 10.32 17.59
C ASP A 218 -0.46 11.41 16.54
N GLY A 219 0.61 11.87 15.88
CA GLY A 219 0.53 12.71 14.69
C GLY A 219 0.32 11.88 13.43
N SER A 220 -0.49 12.37 12.50
CA SER A 220 -0.61 11.79 11.16
C SER A 220 0.26 12.54 10.14
N PHE A 221 0.56 11.86 9.03
CA PHE A 221 1.16 12.49 7.86
C PHE A 221 0.22 13.56 7.29
N VAL A 222 0.76 14.77 7.08
CA VAL A 222 0.08 15.83 6.33
C VAL A 222 1.03 16.40 5.29
N VAL A 223 0.55 16.59 4.06
CA VAL A 223 1.32 17.18 2.96
C VAL A 223 0.53 18.30 2.29
N PRO A 224 1.14 19.49 2.08
CA PRO A 224 0.49 20.59 1.39
C PRO A 224 0.49 20.34 -0.13
N CYS A 225 -0.63 20.66 -0.77
CA CYS A 225 -0.79 20.60 -2.22
C CYS A 225 -1.37 21.91 -2.77
N GLN A 226 -1.06 22.20 -4.03
CA GLN A 226 -1.68 23.31 -4.73
C GLN A 226 -3.15 22.99 -5.04
N LEU A 227 -4.04 23.98 -5.00
CA LEU A 227 -5.39 23.83 -5.53
C LEU A 227 -5.41 24.28 -7.00
N VAL A 228 -5.91 23.46 -7.92
CA VAL A 228 -5.87 23.74 -9.37
C VAL A 228 -7.22 23.45 -10.06
N VAL A 229 -7.58 24.26 -11.06
CA VAL A 229 -8.81 24.08 -11.86
C VAL A 229 -8.53 23.22 -13.13
N LEU A 230 -7.31 22.68 -13.26
CA LEU A 230 -6.61 22.21 -14.48
C LEU A 230 -5.64 23.27 -15.03
N GLY A 231 -4.44 22.86 -15.43
CA GLY A 231 -3.38 23.75 -15.88
C GLY A 231 -2.08 23.02 -16.23
N THR A 232 -1.15 23.74 -16.86
CA THR A 232 0.13 23.20 -17.32
C THR A 232 1.05 22.82 -16.14
N GLY A 233 1.72 21.67 -16.22
CA GLY A 233 2.76 21.26 -15.26
C GLY A 233 2.33 20.25 -14.20
N TRP A 234 1.04 19.92 -14.12
CA TRP A 234 0.48 18.89 -13.24
C TRP A 234 -0.14 17.76 -14.05
N CYS A 235 0.28 16.53 -13.77
CA CYS A 235 -0.10 15.33 -14.51
C CYS A 235 -0.70 14.27 -13.58
N ARG A 236 -1.35 13.26 -14.17
CA ARG A 236 -1.80 12.09 -13.40
C ARG A 236 -0.58 11.36 -12.84
N PRO A 237 -0.59 10.93 -11.58
CA PRO A 237 0.56 10.22 -11.02
C PRO A 237 0.88 8.93 -11.78
N GLU A 238 2.17 8.65 -11.95
CA GLU A 238 2.64 7.35 -12.41
C GLU A 238 2.26 6.27 -11.40
N GLY A 239 1.77 5.13 -11.90
CA GLY A 239 1.48 3.97 -11.07
C GLY A 239 2.74 3.33 -10.50
N SER A 240 2.75 3.01 -9.21
CA SER A 240 3.91 2.40 -8.59
C SER A 240 4.13 0.94 -9.05
N LYS A 241 5.40 0.56 -9.15
CA LYS A 241 5.82 -0.83 -9.39
C LYS A 241 5.28 -1.78 -8.31
N LEU A 242 5.19 -1.30 -7.06
CA LEU A 242 4.68 -2.08 -5.94
C LEU A 242 3.19 -2.41 -6.08
N MET A 243 2.37 -1.43 -6.49
CA MET A 243 0.94 -1.70 -6.74
C MET A 243 0.79 -2.68 -7.90
N ALA A 244 1.56 -2.51 -8.97
CA ALA A 244 1.53 -3.42 -10.12
C ALA A 244 1.98 -4.85 -9.78
N SER A 245 2.99 -5.04 -8.92
CA SER A 245 3.34 -6.38 -8.43
C SER A 245 2.28 -6.95 -7.49
N TRP A 246 1.73 -6.14 -6.59
CA TRP A 246 0.73 -6.61 -5.63
C TRP A 246 -0.58 -7.04 -6.31
N LEU A 247 -1.03 -6.32 -7.34
CA LEU A 247 -2.17 -6.75 -8.16
C LEU A 247 -1.92 -8.12 -8.82
N ARG A 248 -0.71 -8.37 -9.33
CA ARG A 248 -0.35 -9.70 -9.88
C ARG A 248 -0.38 -10.79 -8.82
N ASP A 249 0.13 -10.51 -7.62
CA ASP A 249 0.09 -11.46 -6.50
C ASP A 249 -1.36 -11.80 -6.11
N LEU A 250 -2.23 -10.78 -6.03
CA LEU A 250 -3.66 -10.96 -5.76
C LEU A 250 -4.34 -11.77 -6.86
N GLN A 251 -4.00 -11.55 -8.13
CA GLN A 251 -4.52 -12.34 -9.24
C GLN A 251 -4.12 -13.82 -9.13
N VAL A 252 -2.87 -14.11 -8.76
CA VAL A 252 -2.41 -15.49 -8.52
C VAL A 252 -3.18 -16.12 -7.36
N LEU A 253 -3.37 -15.39 -6.27
CA LEU A 253 -4.14 -15.85 -5.11
C LEU A 253 -5.60 -16.15 -5.50
N ALA A 254 -6.27 -15.24 -6.21
CA ALA A 254 -7.65 -15.42 -6.66
C ALA A 254 -7.81 -16.68 -7.54
N SER A 255 -6.83 -16.94 -8.40
CA SER A 255 -6.81 -18.09 -9.29
C SER A 255 -6.66 -19.41 -8.53
N ARG A 256 -5.91 -19.41 -7.42
CA ARG A 256 -5.79 -20.59 -6.53
C ARG A 256 -7.06 -20.85 -5.72
N THR A 257 -7.73 -19.79 -5.26
CA THR A 257 -8.98 -19.92 -4.50
C THR A 257 -10.16 -20.37 -5.36
N LYS A 258 -10.10 -20.15 -6.69
CA LYS A 258 -11.09 -20.63 -7.67
C LYS A 258 -10.89 -22.10 -8.12
N ALA A 259 -9.93 -22.84 -7.56
CA ALA A 259 -9.70 -24.23 -7.94
C ALA A 259 -10.98 -25.08 -7.77
N PRO A 260 -11.26 -26.04 -8.67
CA PRO A 260 -12.59 -26.64 -8.79
C PRO A 260 -12.98 -27.39 -7.53
N THR A 261 -14.15 -27.04 -6.97
CA THR A 261 -14.93 -27.98 -6.17
C THR A 261 -15.10 -29.24 -7.02
N ALA A 262 -14.40 -30.32 -6.66
CA ALA A 262 -14.65 -31.62 -7.24
C ALA A 262 -16.15 -31.90 -7.06
N GLN A 263 -16.88 -32.01 -8.17
CA GLN A 263 -18.28 -32.36 -8.13
C GLN A 263 -18.42 -33.67 -7.35
N PRO A 264 -19.42 -33.81 -6.46
CA PRO A 264 -19.72 -35.11 -5.88
C PRO A 264 -20.07 -36.04 -7.04
N ILE A 265 -19.31 -37.12 -7.20
CA ILE A 265 -19.64 -38.21 -8.10
C ILE A 265 -20.98 -38.76 -7.62
N VAL A 266 -22.06 -38.40 -8.30
CA VAL A 266 -23.36 -39.00 -8.10
C VAL A 266 -23.30 -40.37 -8.75
N THR A 267 -22.87 -41.37 -7.98
CA THR A 267 -23.05 -42.77 -8.35
C THR A 267 -24.54 -43.08 -8.25
N SER A 268 -25.25 -43.03 -9.39
CA SER A 268 -26.63 -43.50 -9.49
C SER A 268 -26.66 -45.02 -9.30
N SER A 269 -27.11 -45.49 -8.14
CA SER A 269 -27.50 -46.88 -7.93
C SER A 269 -28.96 -47.11 -8.38
N PRO A 270 -29.28 -48.23 -9.03
CA PRO A 270 -30.61 -48.49 -9.55
C PRO A 270 -31.60 -48.88 -8.44
N THR A 271 -32.78 -48.29 -8.56
CA THR A 271 -34.01 -48.56 -7.80
C THR A 271 -34.34 -50.05 -7.73
N LYS A 272 -34.50 -50.58 -6.51
CA LYS A 272 -35.26 -51.81 -6.25
C LYS A 272 -36.29 -51.52 -5.16
N VAL A 273 -37.56 -51.64 -5.56
CA VAL A 273 -38.76 -51.51 -4.73
C VAL A 273 -38.94 -52.79 -3.90
N ALA A 274 -39.27 -52.65 -2.61
CA ALA A 274 -39.95 -53.67 -1.80
C ALA A 274 -40.58 -53.04 -0.53
N PRO A 275 -41.63 -53.65 0.05
CA PRO A 275 -42.73 -52.96 0.74
C PRO A 275 -42.65 -52.89 2.28
N LEU A 276 -43.65 -52.21 2.85
CA LEU A 276 -43.84 -51.72 4.23
C LEU A 276 -44.09 -52.78 5.34
N THR A 277 -43.55 -52.43 6.53
CA THR A 277 -44.01 -52.66 7.95
C THR A 277 -43.94 -54.05 8.62
N PRO A 278 -43.90 -54.17 9.98
CA PRO A 278 -43.74 -53.18 11.09
C PRO A 278 -42.71 -53.54 12.21
N LEU A 279 -42.46 -52.58 13.12
CA LEU A 279 -41.77 -52.65 14.44
C LEU A 279 -42.57 -53.53 15.46
N PRO A 280 -42.12 -53.87 16.72
CA PRO A 280 -40.86 -53.57 17.43
C PRO A 280 -40.25 -54.73 18.24
N THR A 281 -39.01 -54.59 18.73
CA THR A 281 -38.65 -54.84 20.16
C THR A 281 -37.18 -54.51 20.49
N ASN A 282 -37.00 -54.04 21.73
CA ASN A 282 -35.75 -53.70 22.42
C ASN A 282 -34.69 -54.81 22.39
N ASN A 283 -33.41 -54.42 22.30
CA ASN A 283 -32.40 -54.68 23.34
C ASN A 283 -31.03 -54.06 22.99
N LYS A 284 -30.51 -53.25 23.92
CA LYS A 284 -29.08 -52.91 24.15
C LYS A 284 -28.31 -54.25 24.31
N PRO A 285 -27.00 -54.43 24.00
CA PRO A 285 -25.94 -53.53 24.49
C PRO A 285 -24.55 -53.51 23.77
N VAL A 286 -23.66 -52.68 24.36
CA VAL A 286 -22.18 -52.66 24.33
C VAL A 286 -21.47 -52.15 23.07
N VAL A 287 -20.78 -51.02 23.26
CA VAL A 287 -19.79 -50.39 22.36
C VAL A 287 -18.41 -51.00 22.63
N PRO A 288 -17.66 -51.46 21.60
CA PRO A 288 -16.22 -51.62 21.70
C PRO A 288 -15.48 -50.40 21.16
N SER A 289 -14.41 -50.01 21.86
CA SER A 289 -13.43 -48.97 21.52
C SER A 289 -12.75 -49.22 20.17
N PRO A 290 -12.29 -48.17 19.47
CA PRO A 290 -11.60 -48.32 18.20
C PRO A 290 -10.17 -48.84 18.38
N THR A 291 -9.85 -49.91 17.65
CA THR A 291 -8.51 -50.45 17.46
C THR A 291 -7.69 -49.53 16.54
N LEU A 292 -6.54 -49.09 17.03
CA LEU A 292 -5.50 -48.43 16.22
C LEU A 292 -4.96 -49.41 15.17
N ASN A 293 -4.92 -48.97 13.92
CA ASN A 293 -4.44 -49.71 12.77
C ASN A 293 -2.96 -49.35 12.50
N PRO A 294 -1.98 -50.22 12.82
CA PRO A 294 -0.56 -49.91 12.71
C PRO A 294 -0.06 -50.24 11.30
N SER A 295 -0.45 -49.44 10.31
CA SER A 295 0.09 -49.61 8.95
C SER A 295 0.21 -48.30 8.15
N ARG A 296 -0.12 -47.15 8.76
CA ARG A 296 -0.14 -45.86 8.07
C ARG A 296 0.92 -44.84 8.49
N ASP A 297 1.79 -45.19 9.45
CA ASP A 297 2.79 -44.25 10.00
C ASP A 297 4.23 -44.49 9.53
N VAL A 298 4.51 -45.52 8.73
CA VAL A 298 5.89 -45.73 8.22
C VAL A 298 6.14 -44.96 6.91
N VAL A 299 5.10 -44.65 6.13
CA VAL A 299 5.24 -43.96 4.83
C VAL A 299 5.44 -42.44 4.99
N VAL A 300 4.91 -41.83 6.05
CA VAL A 300 5.03 -40.37 6.29
C VAL A 300 6.44 -39.97 6.73
N ILE A 301 7.16 -40.86 7.43
CA ILE A 301 8.50 -40.57 7.97
C ILE A 301 9.59 -40.66 6.88
N VAL A 302 9.42 -41.52 5.88
CA VAL A 302 10.43 -41.69 4.79
C VAL A 302 10.37 -40.54 3.77
N VAL A 303 9.19 -39.98 3.50
CA VAL A 303 9.06 -38.87 2.54
C VAL A 303 9.54 -37.54 3.14
N GLY A 304 9.38 -37.32 4.45
CA GLY A 304 9.86 -36.11 5.14
C GLY A 304 11.39 -35.98 5.17
N GLY A 305 12.12 -37.11 5.31
CA GLY A 305 13.58 -37.11 5.38
C GLY A 305 14.27 -36.73 4.06
N ALA A 306 13.71 -37.15 2.92
CA ALA A 306 14.28 -36.86 1.60
C ALA A 306 14.13 -35.37 1.21
N PHE A 307 13.00 -34.75 1.55
CA PHE A 307 12.77 -33.32 1.29
C PHE A 307 13.67 -32.41 2.15
N GLY A 308 13.95 -32.79 3.40
CA GLY A 308 14.85 -32.04 4.28
C GLY A 308 16.29 -31.97 3.76
N LEU A 309 16.81 -33.10 3.26
CA LEU A 309 18.17 -33.17 2.68
C LEU A 309 18.29 -32.37 1.38
N PHE A 310 17.26 -32.42 0.53
CA PHE A 310 17.25 -31.64 -0.72
C PHE A 310 17.22 -30.14 -0.45
N ALA A 311 16.41 -29.67 0.51
CA ALA A 311 16.35 -28.26 0.89
C ALA A 311 17.69 -27.75 1.46
N LEU A 312 18.38 -28.56 2.28
CA LEU A 312 19.72 -28.25 2.78
C LEU A 312 20.74 -28.12 1.65
N PHE A 313 20.71 -29.05 0.70
CA PHE A 313 21.63 -29.02 -0.45
C PHE A 313 21.42 -27.77 -1.31
N VAL A 314 20.17 -27.45 -1.64
CA VAL A 314 19.83 -26.24 -2.41
C VAL A 314 20.24 -24.97 -1.65
N GLY A 315 20.02 -24.91 -0.33
CA GLY A 315 20.43 -23.78 0.50
C GLY A 315 21.94 -23.55 0.51
N VAL A 316 22.74 -24.61 0.64
CA VAL A 316 24.22 -24.52 0.60
C VAL A 316 24.73 -24.10 -0.78
N CYS A 317 24.13 -24.64 -1.86
CA CYS A 317 24.46 -24.25 -3.22
C CYS A 317 24.13 -22.76 -3.48
N PHE A 318 22.96 -22.29 -3.06
CA PHE A 318 22.57 -20.89 -3.19
C PHE A 318 23.50 -19.96 -2.42
N MET A 319 23.86 -20.31 -1.18
CA MET A 319 24.79 -19.51 -0.38
C MET A 319 26.18 -19.41 -1.01
N ARG A 320 26.73 -20.51 -1.56
CA ARG A 320 28.02 -20.46 -2.27
C ARG A 320 27.96 -19.62 -3.54
N TRP A 321 26.89 -19.76 -4.33
CA TRP A 321 26.70 -18.97 -5.54
C TRP A 321 26.57 -17.47 -5.21
N PHE A 322 25.77 -17.13 -4.21
CA PHE A 322 25.56 -15.74 -3.77
C PHE A 322 26.85 -15.10 -3.25
N HIS A 323 27.66 -15.85 -2.48
CA HIS A 323 28.97 -15.39 -2.02
C HIS A 323 29.92 -15.08 -3.19
N GLY A 324 29.97 -15.96 -4.20
CA GLY A 324 30.77 -15.74 -5.40
C GLY A 324 30.32 -14.49 -6.17
N LYS A 325 29.01 -14.26 -6.25
CA LYS A 325 28.45 -13.08 -6.93
C LYS A 325 28.78 -11.78 -6.19
N LEU A 326 28.64 -11.76 -4.87
CA LEU A 326 29.02 -10.63 -4.01
C LEU A 326 30.49 -10.25 -4.20
N LYS A 327 31.39 -11.24 -4.23
CA LYS A 327 32.82 -10.99 -4.45
C LYS A 327 33.08 -10.32 -5.81
N SER A 328 32.42 -10.78 -6.87
CA SER A 328 32.55 -10.17 -8.21
C SER A 328 32.06 -8.71 -8.27
N MET A 329 31.04 -8.35 -7.47
CA MET A 329 30.51 -6.98 -7.45
C MET A 329 31.41 -6.02 -6.69
N MET A 330 32.10 -6.50 -5.65
CA MET A 330 33.07 -5.69 -4.90
C MET A 330 34.37 -5.47 -5.69
N GLU A 331 34.82 -6.44 -6.48
CA GLU A 331 36.04 -6.33 -7.27
C GLU A 331 35.82 -5.56 -8.59
N GLY A 332 34.61 -5.57 -9.14
CA GLY A 332 34.29 -4.96 -10.45
C GLY A 332 34.01 -3.45 -10.47
N SER A 333 34.01 -2.76 -9.33
CA SER A 333 33.57 -1.35 -9.25
C SER A 333 34.70 -0.34 -9.06
N TYR A 334 35.97 -0.74 -9.13
CA TYR A 334 37.09 0.19 -9.03
C TYR A 334 37.46 0.75 -10.41
N VAL A 335 36.72 1.77 -10.86
CA VAL A 335 37.17 2.65 -11.95
C VAL A 335 38.02 3.75 -11.31
N PRO A 336 39.34 3.83 -11.56
CA PRO A 336 40.15 4.93 -11.05
C PRO A 336 39.67 6.23 -11.68
N VAL A 337 39.09 7.11 -10.85
CA VAL A 337 38.70 8.46 -11.24
C VAL A 337 39.97 9.21 -11.61
N SER A 338 40.08 9.57 -12.89
CA SER A 338 41.16 10.41 -13.41
C SER A 338 41.08 11.79 -12.75
N THR A 339 42.16 12.21 -12.12
CA THR A 339 42.32 13.53 -11.51
C THR A 339 42.13 14.64 -12.56
N PRO A 340 41.29 15.66 -12.30
CA PRO A 340 41.12 16.76 -13.24
C PRO A 340 42.37 17.64 -13.28
N HIS A 341 42.90 17.86 -14.48
CA HIS A 341 43.96 18.82 -14.75
C HIS A 341 43.45 20.25 -14.51
N THR A 342 44.06 20.93 -13.55
CA THR A 342 43.86 22.36 -13.28
C THR A 342 44.44 23.18 -14.43
N TYR A 343 43.58 23.77 -15.26
CA TYR A 343 43.99 24.71 -16.30
C TYR A 343 44.27 26.08 -15.66
N HIS A 344 45.54 26.49 -15.70
CA HIS A 344 46.02 27.78 -15.19
C HIS A 344 45.90 28.82 -16.32
N PRO A 345 45.08 29.88 -16.19
CA PRO A 345 45.01 30.93 -17.21
C PRO A 345 46.28 31.78 -17.15
N SER A 346 46.94 31.92 -18.30
CA SER A 346 48.09 32.78 -18.48
C SER A 346 47.69 34.26 -18.46
N HIS A 347 48.57 35.02 -17.81
CA HIS A 347 48.70 36.47 -17.72
C HIS A 347 48.26 37.23 -18.99
N VAL A 348 47.40 38.24 -18.83
CA VAL A 348 47.08 39.25 -19.84
C VAL A 348 47.83 40.54 -19.45
N ASP A 349 48.72 41.01 -20.33
CA ASP A 349 49.44 42.27 -20.19
C ASP A 349 48.53 43.49 -20.39
N PRO A 350 48.77 44.62 -19.68
CA PRO A 350 48.01 45.84 -19.85
C PRO A 350 48.46 46.64 -21.10
N PRO A 351 47.56 47.44 -21.70
CA PRO A 351 47.87 48.20 -22.90
C PRO A 351 48.75 49.42 -22.61
N ARG A 352 49.70 49.62 -23.52
CA ARG A 352 50.64 50.75 -23.61
C ARG A 352 49.88 52.02 -24.00
N GLN A 353 50.00 53.08 -23.20
CA GLN A 353 49.52 54.41 -23.55
C GLN A 353 50.33 55.01 -24.72
N VAL A 354 49.63 55.61 -25.67
CA VAL A 354 50.13 56.60 -26.64
C VAL A 354 49.20 57.80 -26.57
#